data_AF-A0A1H4D8Y6-F1
#
_entry.id   AF-A0A1H4D8Y6-F1
#
_cell.length_a   1.000
_cell.length_b   1.000
_cell.length_c   1.000
_cell.angle_alpha   90.00
_cell.angle_beta   90.00
_cell.angle_gamma   90.00
#
_symmetry.space_group_name_H-M   'P 1'
#
loop_
_entity.id
_entity.type
_entity.pdbx_description
1 polymer ?
#
loop_
_entity_poly.entity_id
_entity_poly.type
_entity_poly.pdbx_seq_one_letter_code
_entity_poly.pdbx_strand_id
1 'polypeptide(L)'
;MKKLFLLLITLGLFACADNKSNGSKSSTPEQTLENDQTMSHDSDHSEEEMKAEKGVSQDDIDPNQTDFGANFKEKDVKSNAEMLALYKDMKVGDTLSIQYEAEINSVCQKKGCWVRLKLDDQDESFIKFKDYAFFLPKDAEGRKAVVQGKAYVKEVSVDDLKHFAEDAGKTEEEIAKISEPELTYAFMADGVKLEPKS
;
A
#
# COMPACT_ATOMS: atom_id res chain seq x y z
N MET A 1 -12.51 -10.86 -38.21
CA MET A 1 -12.83 -9.73 -39.12
C MET A 1 -11.83 -8.62 -38.85
N LYS A 2 -11.08 -8.22 -39.88
CA LYS A 2 -9.96 -7.27 -39.83
C LYS A 2 -10.49 -5.82 -39.82
N LYS A 3 -10.00 -4.98 -38.90
CA LYS A 3 -10.03 -3.51 -38.97
C LYS A 3 -8.71 -3.05 -38.32
N LEU A 4 -7.60 -2.96 -39.04
CA LEU A 4 -7.18 -1.88 -39.94
C LEU A 4 -7.75 -0.51 -39.53
N PHE A 5 -7.00 0.20 -38.68
CA PHE A 5 -7.00 1.65 -38.66
C PHE A 5 -5.58 2.16 -38.87
N LEU A 6 -5.39 2.69 -40.07
CA LEU A 6 -4.29 3.53 -40.49
C LEU A 6 -4.47 4.90 -39.79
N LEU A 7 -3.42 5.42 -39.14
CA LEU A 7 -3.34 6.84 -38.87
C LEU A 7 -1.87 7.29 -38.97
N LEU A 8 -1.53 7.70 -40.19
CA LEU A 8 -0.51 8.72 -40.47
C LEU A 8 -0.87 9.99 -39.71
N ILE A 9 0.10 10.73 -39.16
CA ILE A 9 0.19 12.21 -39.21
C ILE A 9 1.51 12.69 -38.57
N THR A 10 2.38 13.12 -39.48
CA THR A 10 3.31 14.28 -39.45
C THR A 10 4.37 14.44 -38.35
N LEU A 11 5.59 14.15 -38.80
CA LEU A 11 6.85 14.87 -38.54
C LEU A 11 6.65 16.38 -38.31
N GLY A 12 6.98 16.87 -37.12
CA GLY A 12 7.17 18.29 -36.82
C GLY A 12 8.58 18.51 -36.31
N LEU A 13 9.46 19.03 -37.17
CA LEU A 13 10.75 19.59 -36.80
C LEU A 13 10.52 20.87 -35.99
N PHE A 14 11.02 20.94 -34.75
CA PHE A 14 11.38 22.22 -34.15
C PHE A 14 12.89 22.26 -33.91
N ALA A 15 13.48 23.21 -34.63
CA ALA A 15 14.89 23.54 -34.62
C ALA A 15 15.31 24.23 -33.32
N CYS A 16 16.61 24.09 -33.06
CA CYS A 16 17.39 24.61 -31.95
C CYS A 16 17.30 26.15 -31.76
N ALA A 17 17.47 26.58 -30.51
CA ALA A 17 18.03 27.90 -30.19
C ALA A 17 18.93 27.78 -28.95
N ASP A 18 20.24 27.83 -29.18
CA ASP A 18 21.26 28.18 -28.19
C ASP A 18 21.03 29.59 -27.67
N ASN A 19 21.17 29.82 -26.35
CA ASN A 19 21.54 31.12 -25.84
C ASN A 19 22.59 31.03 -24.73
N LYS A 20 23.81 31.45 -25.09
CA LYS A 20 24.98 31.66 -24.23
C LYS A 20 24.93 33.11 -23.70
N SER A 21 24.87 33.29 -22.38
CA SER A 21 25.46 34.45 -21.70
C SER A 21 26.06 33.98 -20.37
N ASN A 22 27.36 33.69 -20.32
CA ASN A 22 28.45 34.60 -19.97
C ASN A 22 28.41 35.15 -18.53
N GLY A 23 29.14 34.47 -17.64
CA GLY A 23 30.19 35.04 -16.81
C GLY A 23 29.81 35.95 -15.63
N SER A 24 30.05 35.46 -14.41
CA SER A 24 30.80 36.25 -13.42
C SER A 24 31.48 35.34 -12.39
N LYS A 25 32.80 35.47 -12.30
CA LYS A 25 33.64 34.97 -11.21
C LYS A 25 33.43 35.88 -9.99
N SER A 26 33.29 35.31 -8.79
CA SER A 26 33.91 35.92 -7.62
C SER A 26 34.18 34.87 -6.54
N SER A 27 35.31 35.08 -5.89
CA SER A 27 36.08 34.24 -4.98
C SER A 27 35.59 34.27 -3.52
N THR A 28 35.66 33.10 -2.86
CA THR A 28 36.15 32.73 -1.50
C THR A 28 36.55 33.88 -0.55
N PRO A 29 36.28 33.86 0.80
CA PRO A 29 36.63 32.79 1.77
C PRO A 29 35.53 32.41 2.80
N GLU A 30 35.48 31.16 3.25
CA GLU A 30 36.09 30.64 4.51
C GLU A 30 35.63 31.38 5.76
N GLN A 31 34.75 30.74 6.55
CA GLN A 31 34.74 30.85 8.01
C GLN A 31 33.96 29.67 8.61
N THR A 32 34.71 28.65 9.01
CA THR A 32 34.43 27.74 10.12
C THR A 32 34.23 28.55 11.39
N LEU A 33 33.19 28.25 12.17
CA LEU A 33 33.18 28.45 13.63
C LEU A 33 32.23 27.42 14.24
N GLU A 34 32.84 26.60 15.08
CA GLU A 34 32.24 25.66 16.02
C GLU A 34 31.31 26.41 17.00
N ASN A 35 30.19 25.79 17.37
CA ASN A 35 29.68 25.98 18.73
C ASN A 35 29.01 24.69 19.21
N ASP A 36 29.81 23.95 19.97
CA ASP A 36 29.39 23.02 21.00
C ASP A 36 28.74 23.80 22.16
N GLN A 37 27.49 23.49 22.49
CA GLN A 37 27.01 23.62 23.86
C GLN A 37 25.76 22.77 24.07
N THR A 38 26.05 21.58 24.55
CA THR A 38 25.29 20.79 25.51
C THR A 38 24.34 21.60 26.40
N MET A 39 23.05 21.28 26.33
CA MET A 39 22.05 21.59 27.35
C MET A 39 21.18 20.34 27.52
N SER A 40 21.45 19.64 28.61
CA SER A 40 20.64 18.61 29.22
C SER A 40 19.23 19.15 29.54
N HIS A 41 18.20 18.47 29.03
CA HIS A 41 16.87 18.52 29.62
C HIS A 41 16.43 17.08 29.91
N ASP A 42 16.76 16.65 31.12
CA ASP A 42 16.09 15.55 31.81
C ASP A 42 14.68 16.02 32.18
N SER A 43 13.67 15.40 31.60
CA SER A 43 12.35 15.29 32.20
C SER A 43 11.56 14.20 31.49
N ASP A 44 11.76 12.98 32.00
CA ASP A 44 10.66 12.12 32.44
C ASP A 44 9.53 11.91 31.42
N HIS A 45 9.75 10.98 30.50
CA HIS A 45 8.65 10.26 29.88
C HIS A 45 8.74 8.79 30.30
N SER A 46 8.17 8.55 31.49
CA SER A 46 7.37 7.37 31.81
C SER A 46 7.49 6.24 30.79
N GLU A 47 8.36 5.30 31.13
CA GLU A 47 8.41 3.96 30.56
C GLU A 47 7.09 3.23 30.85
N GLU A 48 6.05 3.52 30.09
CA GLU A 48 4.91 2.61 29.95
C GLU A 48 5.32 1.47 29.01
N GLU A 49 5.81 0.41 29.63
CA GLU A 49 5.74 -0.99 29.23
C GLU A 49 5.33 -1.25 27.77
N MET A 50 6.28 -1.17 26.83
CA MET A 50 6.20 -2.00 25.62
C MET A 50 6.38 -3.45 26.05
N LYS A 51 5.25 -4.06 26.43
CA LYS A 51 5.12 -5.50 26.55
C LYS A 51 5.44 -6.07 25.17
N ALA A 52 6.62 -6.66 25.03
CA ALA A 52 7.03 -7.38 23.84
C ALA A 52 5.94 -8.40 23.50
N GLU A 53 5.13 -8.08 22.49
CA GLU A 53 4.16 -8.99 21.93
C GLU A 53 4.94 -10.22 21.45
N LYS A 54 4.57 -11.37 21.98
CA LYS A 54 5.09 -12.67 21.56
C LYS A 54 4.76 -12.79 20.07
N GLY A 55 5.73 -12.47 19.21
CA GLY A 55 5.52 -12.40 17.77
C GLY A 55 4.95 -13.72 17.26
N VAL A 56 3.79 -13.65 16.61
CA VAL A 56 3.15 -14.79 15.96
C VAL A 56 4.11 -15.31 14.88
N SER A 57 4.58 -16.56 14.99
CA SER A 57 5.41 -17.17 13.94
C SER A 57 4.53 -17.94 12.96
N GLN A 58 5.01 -18.14 11.74
CA GLN A 58 4.29 -18.95 10.74
C GLN A 58 4.23 -20.44 11.14
N ASP A 59 5.16 -20.89 11.99
CA ASP A 59 5.24 -22.29 12.44
C ASP A 59 4.19 -22.59 13.52
N ASP A 60 3.59 -21.56 14.13
CA ASP A 60 2.57 -21.69 15.17
C ASP A 60 1.13 -21.76 14.60
N ILE A 61 0.97 -21.56 13.30
CA ILE A 61 -0.35 -21.56 12.66
C ILE A 61 -0.79 -23.01 12.40
N ASP A 62 -1.90 -23.45 13.01
CA ASP A 62 -2.47 -24.75 12.73
C ASP A 62 -2.95 -24.81 11.26
N PRO A 63 -2.56 -25.83 10.47
CA PRO A 63 -2.94 -25.95 9.07
C PRO A 63 -4.46 -26.02 8.82
N ASN A 64 -5.25 -26.39 9.84
CA ASN A 64 -6.71 -26.43 9.79
C ASN A 64 -7.36 -25.21 10.43
N GLN A 65 -6.58 -24.23 10.91
CA GLN A 65 -7.11 -23.00 11.47
C GLN A 65 -7.83 -22.19 10.39
N THR A 66 -9.07 -21.80 10.70
CA THR A 66 -9.91 -20.97 9.83
C THR A 66 -10.13 -19.57 10.37
N ASP A 67 -9.98 -19.36 11.68
CA ASP A 67 -10.29 -18.09 12.34
C ASP A 67 -9.01 -17.42 12.85
N PHE A 68 -8.84 -16.14 12.50
CA PHE A 68 -7.64 -15.35 12.81
C PHE A 68 -8.03 -13.99 13.36
N GLY A 69 -7.27 -13.50 14.36
CA GLY A 69 -7.55 -12.23 15.01
C GLY A 69 -8.77 -12.27 15.93
N ALA A 70 -9.52 -11.17 15.99
CA ALA A 70 -10.73 -11.08 16.80
C ALA A 70 -11.81 -12.06 16.29
N ASN A 71 -12.45 -12.79 17.21
CA ASN A 71 -13.62 -13.61 16.86
C ASN A 71 -14.81 -12.70 16.51
N PHE A 72 -15.53 -13.02 15.44
CA PHE A 72 -16.72 -12.28 15.03
C PHE A 72 -17.79 -13.18 14.41
N LYS A 73 -19.04 -12.69 14.46
CA LYS A 73 -20.16 -13.30 13.76
C LYS A 73 -20.32 -12.64 12.39
N GLU A 74 -20.55 -13.46 11.38
CA GLU A 74 -20.91 -12.99 10.04
C GLU A 74 -22.28 -12.33 10.09
N LYS A 75 -22.32 -11.04 9.77
CA LYS A 75 -23.54 -10.26 9.72
C LYS A 75 -23.39 -9.18 8.66
N ASP A 76 -24.39 -9.08 7.79
CA ASP A 76 -24.44 -8.09 6.71
C ASP A 76 -23.18 -8.11 5.82
N VAL A 77 -22.63 -9.30 5.60
CA VAL A 77 -21.41 -9.54 4.81
C VAL A 77 -21.64 -9.09 3.38
N LYS A 78 -20.85 -8.11 2.94
CA LYS A 78 -20.91 -7.58 1.57
C LYS A 78 -20.26 -8.54 0.57
N SER A 79 -20.81 -8.53 -0.63
CA SER A 79 -20.16 -9.08 -1.81
C SER A 79 -19.04 -8.17 -2.32
N ASN A 80 -18.15 -8.71 -3.17
CA ASN A 80 -17.09 -7.95 -3.82
C ASN A 80 -17.62 -6.69 -4.54
N ALA A 81 -18.74 -6.82 -5.26
CA ALA A 81 -19.33 -5.72 -6.03
C ALA A 81 -19.89 -4.61 -5.13
N GLU A 82 -20.56 -4.97 -4.03
CA GLU A 82 -21.01 -3.98 -3.04
C GLU A 82 -19.83 -3.29 -2.37
N MET A 83 -18.77 -4.04 -2.04
CA MET A 83 -17.57 -3.48 -1.41
C MET A 83 -16.85 -2.52 -2.36
N LEU A 84 -16.74 -2.86 -3.64
CA LEU A 84 -16.14 -2.00 -4.65
C LEU A 84 -16.93 -0.70 -4.86
N ALA A 85 -18.27 -0.78 -4.87
CA ALA A 85 -19.12 0.41 -4.95
C ALA A 85 -18.89 1.34 -3.75
N LEU A 86 -18.83 0.78 -2.53
CA LEU A 86 -18.50 1.56 -1.33
C LEU A 86 -17.14 2.23 -1.45
N TYR A 87 -16.10 1.51 -1.89
CA TYR A 87 -14.77 2.08 -2.07
C TYR A 87 -14.74 3.23 -3.09
N LYS A 88 -15.47 3.10 -4.21
CA LYS A 88 -15.55 4.14 -5.25
C LYS A 88 -16.21 5.43 -4.77
N ASP A 89 -17.07 5.33 -3.75
CA ASP A 89 -17.74 6.49 -3.13
C ASP A 89 -16.90 7.12 -1.99
N MET A 90 -15.84 6.46 -1.53
CA MET A 90 -15.00 6.95 -0.43
C MET A 90 -13.94 7.96 -0.89
N LYS A 91 -13.62 8.90 0.00
CA LYS A 91 -12.53 9.86 -0.14
C LYS A 91 -11.45 9.60 0.91
N VAL A 92 -10.26 10.13 0.67
CA VAL A 92 -9.16 10.06 1.65
C VAL A 92 -9.63 10.69 2.96
N GLY A 93 -9.46 9.94 4.06
CA GLY A 93 -9.95 10.31 5.39
C GLY A 93 -11.26 9.64 5.79
N ASP A 94 -12.05 9.13 4.84
CA ASP A 94 -13.23 8.34 5.15
C ASP A 94 -12.87 6.97 5.72
N THR A 95 -13.73 6.42 6.57
CA THR A 95 -13.58 5.07 7.10
C THR A 95 -14.94 4.43 7.30
N LEU A 96 -15.07 3.16 6.89
CA LEU A 96 -16.28 2.37 7.09
C LEU A 96 -15.96 1.09 7.86
N SER A 97 -16.71 0.83 8.93
CA SER A 97 -16.66 -0.45 9.64
C SER A 97 -17.59 -1.45 8.99
N ILE A 98 -17.04 -2.53 8.45
CA ILE A 98 -17.78 -3.45 7.57
C ILE A 98 -17.24 -4.88 7.62
N GLN A 99 -18.05 -5.81 7.11
CA GLN A 99 -17.66 -7.16 6.77
C GLN A 99 -17.87 -7.42 5.29
N TYR A 100 -16.95 -8.10 4.64
CA TYR A 100 -17.15 -8.57 3.27
C TYR A 100 -16.42 -9.89 3.03
N GLU A 101 -16.94 -10.68 2.09
CA GLU A 101 -16.31 -11.91 1.59
C GLU A 101 -15.61 -11.62 0.28
N ALA A 102 -14.41 -12.15 0.09
CA ALA A 102 -13.69 -12.13 -1.19
C ALA A 102 -12.64 -13.25 -1.27
N GLU A 103 -12.21 -13.58 -2.50
CA GLU A 103 -11.10 -14.50 -2.74
C GLU A 103 -9.75 -13.82 -2.50
N ILE A 104 -8.79 -14.55 -1.91
CA ILE A 104 -7.42 -14.08 -1.72
C ILE A 104 -6.65 -14.22 -3.02
N ASN A 105 -6.27 -13.10 -3.64
CA ASN A 105 -5.43 -13.08 -4.83
C ASN A 105 -3.94 -13.26 -4.50
N SER A 106 -3.48 -12.69 -3.38
CA SER A 106 -2.08 -12.86 -2.96
C SER A 106 -1.88 -12.71 -1.46
N VAL A 107 -0.83 -13.39 -0.95
CA VAL A 107 -0.40 -13.31 0.44
C VAL A 107 1.05 -12.85 0.51
N CYS A 108 1.40 -12.11 1.57
CA CYS A 108 2.80 -11.81 1.85
C CYS A 108 3.63 -13.09 2.07
N GLN A 109 4.44 -13.48 1.10
CA GLN A 109 5.26 -14.70 1.19
C GLN A 109 6.37 -14.64 2.26
N LYS A 110 6.69 -13.46 2.79
CA LYS A 110 7.65 -13.32 3.89
C LYS A 110 7.10 -13.86 5.20
N LYS A 111 5.91 -13.40 5.61
CA LYS A 111 5.35 -13.68 6.95
C LYS A 111 3.82 -13.80 6.99
N GLY A 112 3.13 -13.71 5.85
CA GLY A 112 1.66 -13.70 5.81
C GLY A 112 1.02 -12.48 6.46
N CYS A 113 1.73 -11.36 6.53
CA CYS A 113 1.33 -10.18 7.30
C CYS A 113 0.46 -9.16 6.55
N TRP A 114 0.14 -9.45 5.29
CA TRP A 114 -0.85 -8.74 4.48
C TRP A 114 -1.38 -9.71 3.42
N VAL A 115 -2.58 -9.41 2.91
CA VAL A 115 -3.17 -10.10 1.76
C VAL A 115 -3.82 -9.09 0.80
N ARG A 116 -4.06 -9.51 -0.44
CA ARG A 116 -4.92 -8.79 -1.39
C ARG A 116 -6.17 -9.60 -1.67
N LEU A 117 -7.32 -8.97 -1.53
CA LEU A 117 -8.63 -9.58 -1.78
C LEU A 117 -9.22 -9.06 -3.08
N LYS A 118 -9.69 -9.97 -3.93
CA LYS A 118 -10.29 -9.63 -5.23
C LYS A 118 -11.58 -8.82 -5.04
N LEU A 119 -11.68 -7.67 -5.71
CA LEU A 119 -12.93 -6.90 -5.79
C LEU A 119 -13.60 -7.08 -7.16
N ASP A 120 -12.81 -7.06 -8.23
CA ASP A 120 -13.22 -7.54 -9.56
C ASP A 120 -11.98 -8.05 -10.33
N ASP A 121 -12.01 -8.07 -11.66
CA ASP A 121 -10.88 -8.55 -12.47
C ASP A 121 -9.70 -7.57 -12.53
N GLN A 122 -9.89 -6.31 -12.12
CA GLN A 122 -8.88 -5.25 -12.17
C GLN A 122 -8.58 -4.64 -10.80
N ASP A 123 -9.58 -4.61 -9.91
CA ASP A 123 -9.56 -3.96 -8.61
C ASP A 123 -9.35 -5.00 -7.49
N GLU A 124 -8.53 -4.64 -6.51
CA GLU A 124 -8.25 -5.43 -5.30
C GLU A 124 -8.25 -4.53 -4.05
N SER A 125 -8.57 -5.11 -2.90
CA SER A 125 -8.40 -4.46 -1.60
C SER A 125 -7.15 -4.97 -0.89
N PHE A 126 -6.29 -4.06 -0.44
CA PHE A 126 -5.07 -4.37 0.29
C PHE A 126 -5.32 -4.42 1.79
N ILE A 127 -5.18 -5.62 2.37
CA ILE A 127 -5.55 -5.90 3.75
C ILE A 127 -4.31 -5.98 4.62
N LYS A 128 -4.31 -5.22 5.72
CA LYS A 128 -3.37 -5.36 6.83
C LYS A 128 -4.11 -5.80 8.08
N PHE A 129 -3.40 -6.49 8.97
CA PHE A 129 -3.96 -6.96 10.23
C PHE A 129 -3.67 -5.96 11.34
N LYS A 130 -4.70 -5.64 12.11
CA LYS A 130 -4.63 -4.65 13.18
C LYS A 130 -3.55 -5.03 14.19
N ASP A 131 -2.79 -4.01 14.60
CA ASP A 131 -1.71 -4.10 15.58
C ASP A 131 -0.65 -5.16 15.25
N TYR A 132 -0.60 -5.63 13.99
CA TYR A 132 0.24 -6.74 13.58
C TYR A 132 0.02 -8.02 14.42
N ALA A 133 -1.20 -8.16 14.98
CA ALA A 133 -1.52 -9.12 16.04
C ALA A 133 -1.64 -10.58 15.56
N PHE A 134 -1.81 -10.80 14.25
CA PHE A 134 -1.94 -12.12 13.65
C PHE A 134 -1.54 -12.11 12.18
N PHE A 135 -1.20 -13.29 11.65
CA PHE A 135 -0.87 -13.50 10.23
C PHE A 135 -1.71 -14.63 9.64
N LEU A 136 -1.87 -14.60 8.33
CA LEU A 136 -2.51 -15.69 7.59
C LEU A 136 -1.47 -16.69 7.09
N PRO A 137 -1.86 -17.95 6.84
CA PRO A 137 -1.01 -18.92 6.16
C PRO A 137 -0.54 -18.38 4.79
N LYS A 138 0.72 -18.60 4.45
CA LYS A 138 1.29 -18.17 3.15
C LYS A 138 0.65 -18.85 1.94
N ASP A 139 0.05 -20.02 2.16
CA ASP A 139 -0.66 -20.82 1.16
C ASP A 139 -2.17 -20.53 1.13
N ALA A 140 -2.61 -19.37 1.66
CA ALA A 140 -4.02 -18.99 1.66
C ALA A 140 -4.53 -18.43 0.31
N GLU A 141 -3.66 -18.27 -0.69
CA GLU A 141 -4.04 -17.81 -2.03
C GLU A 141 -5.12 -18.73 -2.65
N GLY A 142 -6.11 -18.14 -3.31
CA GLY A 142 -7.26 -18.82 -3.91
C GLY A 142 -8.37 -19.23 -2.94
N ARG A 143 -8.15 -19.16 -1.61
CA ARG A 143 -9.22 -19.39 -0.63
C ARG A 143 -10.11 -18.16 -0.51
N LYS A 144 -11.39 -18.35 -0.21
CA LYS A 144 -12.22 -17.22 0.23
C LYS A 144 -11.98 -16.87 1.68
N ALA A 145 -12.10 -15.58 1.96
CA ALA A 145 -12.00 -14.99 3.26
C ALA A 145 -13.18 -14.07 3.54
N VAL A 146 -13.80 -14.20 4.71
CA VAL A 146 -14.62 -13.13 5.29
C VAL A 146 -13.75 -12.30 6.21
N VAL A 147 -13.70 -10.99 5.98
CA VAL A 147 -12.93 -10.06 6.82
C VAL A 147 -13.87 -9.14 7.58
N GLN A 148 -13.56 -8.86 8.85
CA GLN A 148 -14.20 -7.82 9.64
C GLN A 148 -13.18 -6.75 9.98
N GLY A 149 -13.53 -5.48 9.78
CA GLY A 149 -12.64 -4.38 10.12
C GLY A 149 -13.06 -3.05 9.54
N LYS A 150 -12.06 -2.24 9.19
CA LYS A 150 -12.22 -0.87 8.70
C LYS A 150 -11.70 -0.74 7.27
N ALA A 151 -12.59 -0.41 6.34
CA ALA A 151 -12.25 -0.02 4.99
C ALA A 151 -11.91 1.48 4.94
N TYR A 152 -10.92 1.84 4.12
CA TYR A 152 -10.51 3.22 3.85
C TYR A 152 -9.79 3.30 2.51
N VAL A 153 -9.62 4.51 1.96
CA VAL A 153 -8.79 4.73 0.76
C VAL A 153 -7.53 5.47 1.15
N LYS A 154 -6.40 5.05 0.59
CA LYS A 154 -5.11 5.69 0.77
C LYS A 154 -4.63 6.27 -0.55
N GLU A 155 -4.16 7.50 -0.52
CA GLU A 155 -3.45 8.11 -1.64
C GLU A 155 -1.96 7.80 -1.55
N VAL A 156 -1.37 7.43 -2.68
CA VAL A 156 0.08 7.35 -2.88
C VAL A 156 0.46 8.49 -3.83
N SER A 157 1.37 9.34 -3.38
CA SER A 157 1.77 10.53 -4.14
C SER A 157 2.51 10.15 -5.42
N VAL A 158 2.51 11.05 -6.40
CA VAL A 158 3.29 10.88 -7.64
C VAL A 158 4.78 10.65 -7.33
N ASP A 159 5.33 11.35 -6.35
CA ASP A 159 6.74 11.23 -5.97
C ASP A 159 7.05 9.85 -5.38
N ASP A 160 6.19 9.33 -4.50
CA ASP A 160 6.33 7.98 -3.96
C ASP A 160 6.21 6.92 -5.06
N LEU A 161 5.24 7.08 -5.96
CA LEU A 161 5.04 6.16 -7.09
C LEU A 161 6.25 6.13 -8.03
N LYS A 162 6.87 7.29 -8.29
CA LYS A 162 8.10 7.38 -9.07
C LYS A 162 9.26 6.72 -8.35
N HIS A 163 9.42 6.94 -7.05
CA HIS A 163 10.45 6.29 -6.25
C HIS A 163 10.29 4.76 -6.26
N PHE A 164 9.07 4.25 -6.08
CA PHE A 164 8.80 2.81 -6.18
C PHE A 164 9.08 2.25 -7.59
N ALA A 165 8.84 3.03 -8.63
CA ALA A 165 9.14 2.64 -10.01
C ALA A 165 10.66 2.58 -10.28
N GLU A 166 11.42 3.52 -9.73
CA GLU A 166 12.89 3.52 -9.77
C GLU A 166 13.47 2.30 -9.06
N ASP A 167 13.00 2.01 -7.84
CA ASP A 167 13.41 0.84 -7.06
C ASP A 167 13.05 -0.49 -7.76
N ALA A 168 11.93 -0.49 -8.49
CA ALA A 168 11.51 -1.63 -9.31
C ALA A 168 12.30 -1.76 -10.63
N GLY A 169 13.21 -0.82 -10.93
CA GLY A 169 14.04 -0.83 -12.13
C GLY A 169 13.31 -0.48 -13.42
N LYS A 170 12.20 0.28 -13.35
CA LYS A 170 11.50 0.79 -14.54
C LYS A 170 12.34 1.83 -15.29
N THR A 171 12.07 2.01 -16.58
CA THR A 171 12.78 2.99 -17.42
C THR A 171 12.34 4.42 -17.10
N GLU A 172 13.18 5.41 -17.41
CA GLU A 172 12.84 6.84 -17.25
C GLU A 172 11.55 7.21 -18.01
N GLU A 173 11.32 6.62 -19.18
CA GLU A 173 10.11 6.82 -19.98
C GLU A 173 8.84 6.27 -19.30
N GLU A 174 8.94 5.19 -18.53
CA GLU A 174 7.83 4.65 -17.76
C GLU A 174 7.57 5.45 -16.49
N ILE A 175 8.62 5.90 -15.80
CA ILE A 175 8.52 6.76 -14.62
C ILE A 175 7.90 8.12 -15.00
N ALA A 176 8.28 8.68 -16.16
CA ALA A 176 7.73 9.94 -16.66
C ALA A 176 6.22 9.89 -16.96
N LYS A 177 5.64 8.70 -17.18
CA LYS A 177 4.19 8.53 -17.37
C LYS A 177 3.40 8.63 -16.07
N ILE A 178 4.05 8.47 -14.91
CA ILE A 178 3.43 8.61 -13.59
C ILE A 178 3.20 10.12 -13.34
N SER A 179 1.98 10.56 -13.55
CA SER A 179 1.61 11.98 -13.51
C SER A 179 0.48 12.30 -12.54
N GLU A 180 -0.18 11.27 -12.01
CA GLU A 180 -1.30 11.41 -11.08
C GLU A 180 -1.08 10.50 -9.86
N PRO A 181 -1.55 10.89 -8.67
CA PRO A 181 -1.50 10.03 -7.51
C PRO A 181 -2.41 8.80 -7.73
N GLU A 182 -2.09 7.72 -7.04
CA GLU A 182 -2.86 6.47 -7.10
C GLU A 182 -3.65 6.28 -5.81
N LEU A 183 -4.94 5.96 -5.94
CA LEU A 183 -5.76 5.55 -4.81
C LEU A 183 -5.70 4.05 -4.63
N THR A 184 -5.36 3.62 -3.42
CA THR A 184 -5.39 2.22 -3.00
C THR A 184 -6.61 1.98 -2.11
N TYR A 185 -7.42 0.98 -2.45
CA TYR A 185 -8.43 0.44 -1.55
C TYR A 185 -7.73 -0.34 -0.43
N ALA A 186 -7.87 0.14 0.79
CA ALA A 186 -7.19 -0.42 1.95
C ALA A 186 -8.19 -0.91 2.98
N PHE A 187 -7.76 -1.90 3.76
CA PHE A 187 -8.55 -2.46 4.85
C PHE A 187 -7.66 -2.79 6.04
N MET A 188 -8.10 -2.38 7.22
CA MET A 188 -7.51 -2.81 8.48
C MET A 188 -8.41 -3.88 9.09
N ALA A 189 -7.98 -5.14 9.03
CA ALA A 189 -8.74 -6.27 9.54
C ALA A 189 -8.52 -6.44 11.05
N ASP A 190 -9.63 -6.46 11.78
CA ASP A 190 -9.68 -6.87 13.18
C ASP A 190 -9.71 -8.41 13.29
N GLY A 191 -10.36 -9.08 12.33
CA GLY A 191 -10.43 -10.53 12.25
C GLY A 191 -10.70 -11.03 10.84
N VAL A 192 -10.30 -12.28 10.59
CA VAL A 192 -10.46 -12.97 9.30
C VAL A 192 -10.95 -14.39 9.53
N LYS A 193 -11.91 -14.83 8.72
CA LYS A 193 -12.32 -16.22 8.59
C LYS A 193 -11.99 -16.73 7.21
N LEU A 194 -11.19 -17.77 7.12
CA LEU A 194 -10.83 -18.43 5.87
C LEU A 194 -11.70 -19.67 5.67
N GLU A 195 -12.14 -19.90 4.43
CA GLU A 195 -12.70 -21.19 4.04
C GLU A 195 -11.72 -22.33 4.34
N PRO A 196 -12.17 -23.50 4.80
CA PRO A 196 -11.29 -24.65 5.04
C PRO A 196 -10.44 -25.01 3.82
N LYS A 197 -9.25 -25.56 4.06
CA LYS A 197 -8.39 -26.06 2.99
C LYS A 197 -9.11 -27.24 2.31
N SER A 198 -9.23 -27.18 0.97
CA SER A 198 -9.79 -28.27 0.16
C SER A 198 -8.84 -29.46 0.07
#